data_AF-A0A1U7D018-F1
#
_entry.id   AF-A0A1U7D018-F1
#
_cell.length_a   1.000
_cell.length_b   1.000
_cell.length_c   1.000
_cell.angle_alpha   90.00
_cell.angle_beta   90.00
_cell.angle_gamma   90.00
#
_symmetry.space_group_name_H-M   'P 1'
#
loop_
_entity.id
_entity.type
_entity.pdbx_description
1 polymer ?
#
loop_
_entity_poly.entity_id
_entity_poly.type
_entity_poly.pdbx_seq_one_letter_code
_entity_poly.pdbx_strand_id
1 'polypeptide(L)'
;MLLALLAGLTLTAGLGAAQGAETPEAETIRPAGEATLEDFLWIKRPLVVFADNPADPRFVQQMQLVTDRLDALVDRDVVVITDTDPSARSPIRRALRPNGFMLALIAKDGTILFRKPAPWHVREISRSIDKQPLRQQEVRDRLNAPQPPAE
;
A
#
# COMPACT_ATOMS: atom_id res chain seq x y z
N MET A 1 11.94 56.01 49.64
CA MET A 1 11.72 56.58 48.29
C MET A 1 12.23 55.58 47.27
N LEU A 2 11.37 55.23 46.31
CA LEU A 2 11.59 54.52 45.05
C LEU A 2 12.05 53.04 45.12
N LEU A 3 11.20 52.04 44.86
CA LEU A 3 10.64 51.56 43.57
C LEU A 3 11.68 50.87 42.66
N ALA A 4 11.54 49.55 42.48
CA ALA A 4 11.52 48.91 41.16
C ALA A 4 11.24 47.39 41.30
N LEU A 5 9.98 47.04 41.01
CA LEU A 5 9.53 45.70 40.63
C LEU A 5 10.18 45.32 39.28
N LEU A 6 10.65 44.09 39.12
CA LEU A 6 10.74 43.47 37.79
C LEU A 6 10.32 42.00 37.88
N ALA A 7 9.09 41.72 37.46
CA ALA A 7 8.56 40.38 37.30
C ALA A 7 8.99 39.83 35.93
N GLY A 8 9.81 38.77 35.92
CA GLY A 8 10.15 38.03 34.72
C GLY A 8 9.15 36.89 34.50
N LEU A 9 8.10 37.15 33.71
CA LEU A 9 7.16 36.13 33.24
C LEU A 9 7.75 35.45 32.00
N THR A 10 8.38 34.28 32.16
CA THR A 10 8.85 33.49 31.02
C THR A 10 7.69 32.71 30.40
N LEU A 11 7.25 33.15 29.23
CA LEU A 11 6.25 32.51 28.39
C LEU A 11 6.95 31.39 27.57
N THR A 12 6.95 30.15 28.04
CA THR A 12 7.39 29.00 27.22
C THR A 12 6.26 28.57 26.31
N ALA A 13 6.37 28.93 25.04
CA ALA A 13 5.47 28.53 23.96
C ALA A 13 5.50 27.01 23.76
N GLY A 14 4.33 26.38 23.77
CA GLY A 14 4.19 24.96 23.48
C GLY A 14 4.53 24.65 22.02
N LEU A 15 5.50 23.75 21.81
CA LEU A 15 5.59 22.99 20.57
C LEU A 15 4.60 21.84 20.67
N GLY A 16 3.43 22.01 20.05
CA GLY A 16 2.57 20.89 19.72
C GLY A 16 3.32 19.98 18.76
N ALA A 17 3.64 18.76 19.22
CA ALA A 17 4.02 17.69 18.34
C ALA A 17 2.82 17.36 17.46
N ALA A 18 2.87 17.77 16.19
CA ALA A 18 2.00 17.22 15.17
C ALA A 18 2.38 15.74 15.02
N GLN A 19 1.72 14.87 15.79
CA GLN A 19 1.64 13.46 15.46
C GLN A 19 0.91 13.39 14.13
N GLY A 20 1.69 13.18 13.06
CA GLY A 20 1.14 12.81 11.77
C GLY A 20 0.28 11.59 11.98
N ALA A 21 -1.02 11.74 11.82
CA ALA A 21 -1.90 10.61 11.68
C ALA A 21 -1.43 9.86 10.42
N GLU A 22 -0.75 8.74 10.61
CA GLU A 22 -0.51 7.78 9.54
C GLU A 22 -1.89 7.27 9.10
N THR A 23 -2.44 7.88 8.05
CA THR A 23 -3.72 7.47 7.47
C THR A 23 -3.61 6.02 6.97
N PRO A 24 -4.62 5.16 7.14
CA PRO A 24 -4.62 3.77 6.65
C PRO A 24 -4.25 3.62 5.15
N GLU A 25 -4.51 4.67 4.36
CA GLU A 25 -4.14 4.77 2.95
C GLU A 25 -2.62 4.77 2.72
N ALA A 26 -1.85 5.40 3.60
CA ALA A 26 -0.40 5.51 3.50
C ALA A 26 0.32 4.17 3.78
N GLU A 27 -0.28 3.30 4.59
CA GLU A 27 0.23 1.94 4.78
C GLU A 27 -0.11 1.03 3.60
N THR A 28 -1.25 1.27 2.94
CA THR A 28 -1.75 0.43 1.84
C THR A 28 -1.04 0.72 0.52
N ILE A 29 -0.66 1.97 0.25
CA ILE A 29 0.07 2.37 -0.96
C ILE A 29 1.45 2.90 -0.57
N ARG A 30 2.51 2.26 -1.07
CA ARG A 30 3.89 2.64 -0.72
C ARG A 30 4.86 2.50 -1.89
N PRO A 31 6.01 3.20 -1.88
CA PRO A 31 7.08 2.94 -2.82
C PRO A 31 7.74 1.58 -2.55
N ALA A 32 8.37 0.99 -3.57
CA ALA A 32 9.11 -0.27 -3.44
C ALA A 32 10.27 -0.18 -2.44
N GLY A 33 11.09 0.88 -2.52
CA GLY A 33 12.27 1.05 -1.67
C GLY A 33 13.15 -0.21 -1.65
N GLU A 34 13.51 -0.65 -0.45
CA GLU A 34 14.31 -1.86 -0.21
C GLU A 34 13.47 -3.12 0.07
N ALA A 35 12.14 -3.04 -0.07
CA ALA A 35 11.29 -4.20 0.16
C ALA A 35 11.58 -5.31 -0.86
N THR A 36 11.45 -6.55 -0.41
CA THR A 36 11.55 -7.77 -1.21
C THR A 36 10.17 -8.40 -1.37
N LEU A 37 10.00 -9.37 -2.29
CA LEU A 37 8.71 -10.07 -2.41
C LEU A 37 8.47 -11.00 -1.23
N GLU A 38 9.56 -11.50 -0.65
CA GLU A 38 9.62 -12.40 0.49
C GLU A 38 9.02 -11.77 1.76
N ASP A 39 9.16 -10.45 1.92
CA ASP A 39 8.60 -9.68 3.04
C ASP A 39 7.06 -9.78 3.13
N PHE A 40 6.40 -10.16 2.04
CA PHE A 40 4.94 -10.24 1.95
C PHE A 40 4.40 -11.67 2.00
N LEU A 41 5.28 -12.68 2.00
CA LEU A 41 4.86 -14.08 2.03
C LEU A 41 3.96 -14.37 3.22
N TRP A 42 2.83 -15.00 2.93
CA TRP A 42 1.77 -15.40 3.85
C TRP A 42 1.06 -14.23 4.58
N ILE A 43 1.50 -12.99 4.37
CA ILE A 43 1.01 -11.79 5.08
C ILE A 43 0.12 -10.94 4.19
N LYS A 44 0.63 -10.48 3.04
CA LYS A 44 -0.07 -9.56 2.11
C LYS A 44 0.09 -9.98 0.66
N ARG A 45 -0.71 -9.39 -0.23
CA ARG A 45 -0.68 -9.59 -1.68
C ARG A 45 -0.10 -8.35 -2.36
N PRO A 46 1.17 -8.34 -2.78
CA PRO A 46 1.74 -7.21 -3.49
C PRO A 46 1.08 -6.99 -4.85
N LEU A 47 0.43 -5.84 -5.04
CA LEU A 47 0.07 -5.30 -6.35
C LEU A 47 1.12 -4.27 -6.75
N VAL A 48 2.07 -4.67 -7.58
CA VAL A 48 3.18 -3.82 -8.00
C VAL A 48 2.84 -3.08 -9.28
N VAL A 49 2.94 -1.75 -9.25
CA VAL A 49 2.73 -0.85 -10.38
C VAL A 49 4.08 -0.24 -10.77
N PHE A 50 4.63 -0.69 -11.89
CA PHE A 50 5.86 -0.15 -12.46
C PHE A 50 5.58 0.93 -13.49
N ALA A 51 6.49 1.89 -13.60
CA ALA A 51 6.66 2.75 -14.75
C ALA A 51 8.12 3.24 -14.87
N ASP A 52 8.42 3.94 -15.96
CA ASP A 52 9.73 4.56 -16.16
C ASP A 52 9.85 5.93 -15.50
N ASN A 53 8.71 6.59 -15.24
CA ASN A 53 8.61 7.86 -14.53
C ASN A 53 7.19 8.04 -13.95
N PRO A 54 7.00 8.87 -12.91
CA PRO A 54 5.69 9.04 -12.26
C PRO A 54 4.65 9.78 -13.11
N ALA A 55 5.05 10.42 -14.20
CA ALA A 55 4.15 11.09 -15.14
C ALA A 55 3.69 10.18 -16.30
N ASP A 56 4.05 8.89 -16.32
CA ASP A 56 3.53 7.93 -17.31
C ASP A 56 1.98 7.90 -17.23
N PRO A 57 1.25 8.18 -18.33
CA PRO A 57 -0.21 8.22 -18.31
C PRO A 57 -0.85 6.91 -17.82
N ARG A 58 -0.21 5.77 -18.08
CA ARG A 58 -0.70 4.46 -17.61
C ARG A 58 -0.52 4.31 -16.11
N PHE A 59 0.58 4.81 -15.56
CA PHE A 59 0.80 4.85 -14.12
C PHE A 59 -0.26 5.70 -13.44
N VAL A 60 -0.46 6.93 -13.91
CA VAL A 60 -1.47 7.85 -13.39
C VAL A 60 -2.86 7.22 -13.45
N GLN A 61 -3.24 6.65 -14.59
CA GLN A 61 -4.53 5.98 -14.75
C GLN A 61 -4.68 4.78 -13.80
N GLN A 62 -3.65 3.94 -13.67
CA GLN A 62 -3.69 2.79 -12.77
C GLN A 62 -3.84 3.23 -11.30
N MET A 63 -3.12 4.27 -10.89
CA MET A 63 -3.20 4.79 -9.54
C MET A 63 -4.58 5.39 -9.25
N GLN A 64 -5.21 6.07 -10.22
CA GLN A 64 -6.59 6.53 -10.09
C GLN A 64 -7.56 5.36 -9.89
N LEU A 65 -7.43 4.29 -10.69
CA LEU A 65 -8.26 3.09 -10.54
C LEU A 65 -8.08 2.42 -9.17
N VAL A 66 -6.87 2.44 -8.63
CA VAL A 66 -6.54 1.92 -7.29
C VAL A 66 -7.20 2.76 -6.21
N THR A 67 -7.04 4.09 -6.25
CA THR A 67 -7.58 5.00 -5.24
C THR A 67 -9.10 5.00 -5.23
N ASP A 68 -9.74 4.90 -6.41
CA ASP A 68 -11.20 4.85 -6.54
C ASP A 68 -11.84 3.66 -5.81
N ARG A 69 -11.08 2.58 -5.57
CA ARG A 69 -11.57 1.30 -5.02
C ARG A 69 -10.56 0.64 -4.07
N LEU A 70 -9.85 1.45 -3.28
CA LEU A 70 -8.79 0.97 -2.39
C LEU A 70 -9.34 0.00 -1.32
N ASP A 71 -10.54 0.25 -0.83
CA ASP A 71 -11.31 -0.61 0.08
C ASP A 71 -11.36 -2.08 -0.40
N ALA A 72 -11.67 -2.29 -1.69
CA ALA A 72 -11.78 -3.61 -2.27
C ALA A 72 -10.44 -4.36 -2.34
N LEU A 73 -9.32 -3.62 -2.36
CA LEU A 73 -7.97 -4.17 -2.28
C LEU A 73 -7.62 -4.50 -0.82
N VAL A 74 -7.93 -3.59 0.12
CA VAL A 74 -7.71 -3.79 1.58
C VAL A 74 -8.42 -5.03 2.09
N ASP A 75 -9.67 -5.26 1.71
CA ASP A 75 -10.47 -6.45 2.08
C ASP A 75 -9.80 -7.79 1.74
N ARG A 76 -8.86 -7.75 0.79
CA ARG A 76 -8.13 -8.89 0.23
C ARG A 76 -6.66 -8.86 0.62
N ASP A 77 -6.29 -8.10 1.63
CA ASP A 77 -4.92 -7.98 2.12
C ASP A 77 -3.93 -7.53 1.02
N VAL A 78 -4.38 -6.70 0.08
CA VAL A 78 -3.51 -6.18 -0.97
C VAL A 78 -2.74 -4.99 -0.45
N VAL A 79 -1.43 -4.97 -0.73
CA VAL A 79 -0.57 -3.79 -0.58
C VAL A 79 -0.14 -3.35 -1.97
N VAL A 80 -0.32 -2.06 -2.27
CA VAL A 80 0.06 -1.49 -3.55
C VAL A 80 1.48 -0.95 -3.45
N ILE A 81 2.35 -1.47 -4.30
CA ILE A 81 3.76 -1.09 -4.35
C ILE A 81 4.00 -0.32 -5.63
N THR A 82 4.53 0.89 -5.53
CA THR A 82 4.86 1.73 -6.68
C THR A 82 6.36 1.75 -6.94
N ASP A 83 6.73 1.67 -8.20
CA ASP A 83 8.12 1.79 -8.63
C ASP A 83 8.19 2.52 -9.98
N THR A 84 8.48 3.81 -9.91
CA THR A 84 8.54 4.73 -11.05
C THR A 84 9.96 5.24 -11.33
N ASP A 85 10.98 4.61 -10.73
CA ASP A 85 12.39 4.96 -10.93
C ASP A 85 13.19 3.70 -11.32
N PRO A 86 13.39 3.46 -12.63
CA PRO A 86 14.22 2.34 -13.10
C PRO A 86 15.66 2.37 -12.60
N SER A 87 16.21 3.54 -12.29
CA SER A 87 17.60 3.71 -11.87
C SER A 87 17.83 3.27 -10.41
N ALA A 88 16.78 3.32 -9.58
CA ALA A 88 16.82 2.86 -8.19
C ALA A 88 17.09 1.35 -8.07
N ARG A 89 16.76 0.56 -9.10
CA ARG A 89 17.02 -0.89 -9.15
C ARG A 89 16.55 -1.65 -7.88
N SER A 90 15.35 -1.32 -7.41
CA SER A 90 14.73 -1.95 -6.23
C SER A 90 14.79 -3.48 -6.29
N PRO A 91 14.85 -4.19 -5.15
CA PRO A 91 14.84 -5.66 -5.13
C PRO A 91 13.65 -6.23 -5.92
N ILE A 92 12.45 -5.68 -5.73
CA ILE A 92 11.23 -6.06 -6.44
C ILE A 92 11.36 -5.87 -7.96
N ARG A 93 11.93 -4.75 -8.44
CA ARG A 93 12.17 -4.52 -9.88
C ARG A 93 13.13 -5.56 -10.46
N ARG A 94 14.20 -5.90 -9.74
CA ARG A 94 15.15 -6.93 -10.17
C ARG A 94 14.50 -8.30 -10.26
N ALA A 95 13.63 -8.64 -9.31
CA ALA A 95 12.90 -9.91 -9.29
C ALA A 95 11.86 -10.00 -10.42
N LEU A 96 11.07 -8.94 -10.64
CA LEU A 96 9.94 -8.96 -11.58
C LEU A 96 10.32 -8.57 -13.01
N ARG A 97 11.45 -7.88 -13.20
CA ARG A 97 12.01 -7.48 -14.51
C ARG A 97 10.98 -6.79 -15.43
N PRO A 98 10.37 -5.68 -14.99
CA PRO A 98 9.40 -4.94 -15.81
C PRO A 98 10.04 -4.34 -17.06
N ASN A 99 9.25 -4.19 -18.12
CA ASN A 99 9.60 -3.42 -19.32
C ASN A 99 8.64 -2.23 -19.45
N GLY A 100 9.07 -1.04 -19.05
CA GLY A 100 8.22 0.15 -18.97
C GLY A 100 7.09 -0.01 -17.94
N PHE A 101 5.87 0.36 -18.32
CA PHE A 101 4.70 0.10 -17.49
C PHE A 101 4.43 -1.41 -17.39
N MET A 102 4.32 -1.89 -16.16
CA MET A 102 3.87 -3.24 -15.87
C MET A 102 3.09 -3.25 -14.56
N LEU A 103 1.90 -3.85 -14.59
CA LEU A 103 1.16 -4.21 -13.39
C LEU A 103 1.40 -5.69 -13.10
N ALA A 104 1.76 -6.03 -11.87
CA ALA A 104 1.92 -7.40 -11.42
C ALA A 104 1.21 -7.62 -10.09
N LEU A 105 0.53 -8.75 -9.94
CA LEU A 105 -0.03 -9.17 -8.65
C LEU A 105 0.62 -10.47 -8.20
N ILE A 106 1.04 -10.47 -6.94
CA ILE A 106 1.64 -11.59 -6.26
C ILE A 106 0.67 -12.06 -5.16
N ALA A 107 0.38 -13.34 -5.13
CA ALA A 107 -0.42 -13.97 -4.08
C ALA A 107 0.39 -14.14 -2.79
N LYS A 108 -0.29 -14.42 -1.68
CA LYS A 108 0.36 -14.60 -0.37
C LYS A 108 1.36 -15.76 -0.36
N ASP A 109 1.17 -16.79 -1.19
CA ASP A 109 2.10 -17.91 -1.32
C ASP A 109 3.33 -17.58 -2.20
N GLY A 110 3.45 -16.35 -2.69
CA GLY A 110 4.51 -15.91 -3.60
C GLY A 110 4.21 -16.17 -5.09
N THR A 111 3.10 -16.82 -5.42
CA THR A 111 2.73 -17.09 -6.82
C THR A 111 2.40 -15.79 -7.55
N ILE A 112 2.96 -15.60 -8.75
CA ILE A 112 2.58 -14.48 -9.62
C ILE A 112 1.25 -14.81 -10.29
N LEU A 113 0.18 -14.10 -9.91
CA LEU A 113 -1.16 -14.33 -10.44
C LEU A 113 -1.31 -13.81 -11.86
N PHE A 114 -0.75 -12.63 -12.15
CA PHE A 114 -0.74 -12.07 -13.49
C PHE A 114 0.32 -10.98 -13.65
N ARG A 115 0.64 -10.68 -14.92
CA ARG A 115 1.34 -9.48 -15.37
C ARG A 115 0.53 -8.83 -16.48
N LYS A 116 0.40 -7.50 -16.47
CA LYS A 116 -0.32 -6.73 -17.50
C LYS A 116 0.53 -5.55 -17.98
N PRO A 117 0.62 -5.32 -19.31
CA PRO A 117 1.32 -4.16 -19.87
C PRO A 117 0.43 -2.90 -19.97
N ALA A 118 -0.76 -2.93 -19.38
CA ALA A 118 -1.75 -1.85 -19.43
C ALA A 118 -2.52 -1.75 -18.10
N PRO A 119 -3.09 -0.57 -17.78
CA PRO A 119 -3.90 -0.39 -16.59
C PRO A 119 -5.09 -1.35 -16.55
N TRP A 120 -5.45 -1.77 -15.35
CA TRP A 120 -6.48 -2.77 -15.12
C TRP A 120 -7.38 -2.39 -13.95
N HIS A 121 -8.69 -2.53 -14.15
CA HIS A 121 -9.69 -2.17 -13.15
C HIS A 121 -9.56 -3.03 -11.89
N VAL A 122 -9.67 -2.38 -10.72
CA VAL A 122 -9.65 -3.06 -9.41
C VAL A 122 -10.68 -4.18 -9.34
N ARG A 123 -11.86 -4.04 -9.94
CA ARG A 123 -12.86 -5.11 -10.02
C ARG A 123 -12.29 -6.42 -10.58
N GLU A 124 -11.51 -6.33 -11.66
CA GLU A 124 -10.94 -7.50 -12.32
C GLU A 124 -9.75 -8.06 -11.53
N ILE A 125 -8.95 -7.18 -10.89
CA ILE A 125 -7.91 -7.57 -9.93
C ILE A 125 -8.54 -8.37 -8.78
N SER A 126 -9.57 -7.83 -8.12
CA SER A 126 -10.30 -8.50 -7.03
C SER A 126 -10.87 -9.85 -7.47
N ARG A 127 -11.47 -9.93 -8.66
CA ARG A 127 -11.98 -11.19 -9.23
C ARG A 127 -10.89 -12.24 -9.42
N SER A 128 -9.69 -11.83 -9.81
CA SER A 128 -8.57 -12.77 -9.97
C SER A 128 -8.09 -13.33 -8.62
N ILE A 129 -8.13 -12.50 -7.57
CA ILE A 129 -7.80 -12.90 -6.18
C ILE A 129 -8.86 -13.86 -5.65
N ASP A 130 -10.14 -13.54 -5.82
CA ASP A 130 -11.25 -14.34 -5.27
C ASP A 130 -11.37 -15.75 -5.87
N LYS A 131 -10.70 -16.00 -7.00
CA LYS A 131 -10.58 -17.34 -7.60
C LYS A 131 -9.52 -18.21 -6.94
N GLN A 132 -8.64 -17.65 -6.11
CA GLN A 132 -7.55 -18.40 -5.49
C GLN A 132 -8.05 -19.31 -4.36
N PRO A 133 -7.60 -20.58 -4.28
CA PRO A 133 -8.01 -21.50 -3.21
C PRO A 133 -7.74 -20.94 -1.80
N LEU A 134 -6.54 -20.37 -1.59
CA LEU A 134 -6.19 -19.73 -0.32
C LEU A 134 -7.16 -18.60 0.05
N ARG A 135 -7.58 -17.80 -0.93
CA ARG A 135 -8.55 -16.72 -0.72
C ARG A 135 -9.93 -17.27 -0.35
N GLN A 136 -10.37 -18.35 -0.99
CA GLN A 136 -11.64 -19.01 -0.65
C GLN A 136 -11.63 -19.58 0.76
N GLN A 137 -10.49 -20.12 1.19
CA GLN A 137 -10.28 -20.56 2.56
C GLN A 137 -10.37 -19.39 3.55
N GLU A 138 -9.68 -18.27 3.30
CA GLU A 138 -9.79 -17.06 4.15
C GLU A 138 -11.24 -16.59 4.33
N VAL A 139 -12.05 -16.60 3.26
CA VAL A 139 -13.47 -16.24 3.33
C VAL A 139 -14.24 -17.23 4.21
N ARG A 140 -14.02 -18.54 4.01
CA ARG A 140 -14.69 -19.58 4.79
C ARG A 140 -14.35 -19.48 6.27
N ASP A 141 -13.07 -19.27 6.59
CA ASP A 141 -12.59 -19.14 7.96
C ASP A 141 -13.16 -17.88 8.63
N ARG A 142 -13.26 -16.76 7.89
CA ARG A 142 -13.91 -15.53 8.37
C ARG A 142 -15.40 -15.72 8.67
N LEU A 143 -16.11 -16.50 7.85
CA LEU A 143 -17.53 -16.80 8.06
C LEU A 143 -17.77 -17.74 9.25
N ASN A 144 -16.83 -18.65 9.51
CA ASN A 144 -16.92 -19.63 10.60
C ASN A 144 -16.37 -19.10 11.94
N ALA A 145 -15.71 -17.94 11.94
CA ALA A 145 -15.19 -17.33 13.16
C ALA A 145 -16.36 -16.93 14.10
N PRO A 146 -16.32 -17.30 15.39
CA PRO A 146 -17.29 -16.83 16.36
C PRO A 146 -17.33 -15.30 16.35
N GLN A 147 -18.51 -14.72 16.21
CA GLN A 147 -18.68 -13.27 16.36
C GLN A 147 -18.17 -12.89 17.75
N PRO A 148 -17.28 -11.89 17.89
CA PRO A 148 -16.95 -11.38 19.21
C PRO A 148 -18.25 -10.92 19.90
N PRO A 149 -18.41 -11.13 21.22
CA PRO A 149 -19.58 -10.65 21.94
C PRO A 149 -19.75 -9.16 21.66
N ALA A 150 -20.97 -8.74 21.34
CA ALA A 150 -21.28 -7.32 21.17
C ALA A 150 -20.97 -6.61 22.50
N GLU A 151 -20.05 -5.65 22.46
CA GLU A 151 -19.72 -4.75 23.58
C GLU A 151 -20.88 -3.80 23.90
#